data_AF-A0A0J1HKN3-F1
#
_entry.id   AF-A0A0J1HKN3-F1
#
_cell.length_a   1.000
_cell.length_b   1.000
_cell.length_c   1.000
_cell.angle_alpha   90.00
_cell.angle_beta   90.00
_cell.angle_gamma   90.00
#
_symmetry.space_group_name_H-M   'P 1'
#
loop_
_entity.id
_entity.type
_entity.pdbx_description
1 polymer ?
#
loop_
_entity_poly.entity_id
_entity_poly.type
_entity_poly.pdbx_seq_one_letter_code
_entity_poly.pdbx_strand_id
1 'polypeptide(L)'
;MASINGIEIKTYTIKRGHEGEPLQQAVVYIDGKKAGYISDGDWGGPMVLEFSNYDLTVIKQRLFAYAKHENFISSMSRDIEMLFALLLGYVNLEKVYKKISKKNKDLILLVVGLRENYLKGWSMKNELVYWQLENYDQKNLNNFINKIKKSEGCSEVIMFQKQEDFHINTHDFIRI
;
A
#
# COMPACT_ATOMS: atom_id res chain seq x y z
N MET A 1 -8.80 8.72 1.66
CA MET A 1 -7.45 8.61 2.24
C MET A 1 -7.20 7.14 2.37
N ALA A 2 -6.14 6.60 1.77
CA ALA A 2 -5.96 5.16 1.71
C ALA A 2 -6.05 4.54 3.11
N SER A 3 -6.83 3.46 3.23
CA SER A 3 -7.14 2.84 4.51
C SER A 3 -7.24 1.33 4.35
N ILE A 4 -6.78 0.58 5.36
CA ILE A 4 -6.98 -0.87 5.46
C ILE A 4 -7.73 -1.15 6.75
N ASN A 5 -8.98 -1.61 6.66
CA ASN A 5 -9.85 -1.97 7.79
C ASN A 5 -9.89 -0.89 8.89
N GLY A 6 -10.11 0.36 8.46
CA GLY A 6 -10.17 1.52 9.36
C GLY A 6 -8.81 2.05 9.84
N ILE A 7 -7.70 1.44 9.41
CA ILE A 7 -6.34 1.91 9.70
C ILE A 7 -5.89 2.84 8.57
N GLU A 8 -5.50 4.06 8.94
CA GLU A 8 -5.15 5.14 8.02
C GLU A 8 -3.81 5.78 8.41
N ILE A 9 -3.09 6.29 7.42
CA ILE A 9 -1.96 7.20 7.63
C ILE A 9 -2.35 8.57 7.08
N LYS A 10 -2.62 9.52 7.98
CA LYS A 10 -3.06 10.87 7.58
C LYS A 10 -1.91 11.85 7.39
N THR A 11 -0.82 11.62 8.11
CA THR A 11 0.36 12.50 8.08
C THR A 11 1.58 11.64 7.90
N TYR A 12 2.43 12.05 6.97
CA TYR A 12 3.68 11.40 6.65
C TYR A 12 4.73 12.49 6.42
N THR A 13 5.89 12.35 7.05
CA THR A 13 7.00 13.29 6.98
C THR A 13 8.27 12.55 6.62
N ILE A 14 9.06 13.14 5.72
CA ILE A 14 10.42 12.70 5.43
C ILE A 14 11.37 13.57 6.23
N LYS A 15 12.25 12.94 6.99
CA LYS A 15 13.34 13.54 7.75
C LYS A 15 14.67 13.06 7.15
N ARG A 16 15.76 13.79 7.44
CA ARG A 16 17.10 13.31 7.10
C ARG A 16 17.64 12.50 8.27
N GLY A 17 18.07 11.28 7.98
CA GLY A 17 18.85 10.45 8.88
C GLY A 17 20.28 10.93 9.00
N HIS A 18 21.09 10.16 9.72
CA HIS A 18 22.41 10.60 10.15
C HIS A 18 23.39 10.73 8.97
N GLU A 19 23.30 9.84 7.98
CA GLU A 19 24.12 9.86 6.77
C GLU A 19 23.44 10.61 5.61
N GLY A 20 22.35 11.33 5.89
CA GLY A 20 21.56 12.06 4.90
C GLY A 20 20.55 11.19 4.14
N GLU A 21 20.38 9.93 4.53
CA GLU A 21 19.33 9.06 4.04
C GLU A 21 17.94 9.60 4.39
N PRO A 22 16.93 9.45 3.51
CA PRO A 22 15.58 9.87 3.82
C PRO A 22 14.95 8.87 4.81
N LEU A 23 14.76 9.30 6.06
CA LEU A 23 13.99 8.56 7.07
C LEU A 23 12.55 9.04 7.07
N GLN A 24 11.64 8.15 7.40
CA GLN A 24 10.22 8.42 7.30
C GLN A 24 9.54 8.30 8.65
N GLN A 25 8.51 9.12 8.86
CA GLN A 25 7.64 9.01 10.01
C GLN A 25 6.21 9.26 9.60
N ALA A 26 5.29 8.42 10.06
CA ALA A 26 3.87 8.50 9.77
C ALA A 26 3.04 8.43 11.05
N VAL A 27 1.99 9.25 11.11
CA VAL A 27 1.00 9.20 12.19
C VAL A 27 -0.13 8.28 11.78
N VAL A 28 -0.36 7.24 12.59
CA VAL A 28 -1.37 6.22 12.35
C VAL A 28 -2.66 6.57 13.08
N TYR A 29 -3.76 6.43 12.35
CA TYR A 29 -5.12 6.59 12.84
C TYR A 29 -5.88 5.28 12.72
N ILE A 30 -6.76 5.00 13.68
CA ILE A 30 -7.64 3.83 13.67
C ILE A 30 -9.05 4.34 13.93
N ASP A 31 -9.98 4.02 13.02
CA ASP A 31 -11.38 4.44 13.08
C ASP A 31 -11.50 5.98 13.28
N GLY A 32 -10.62 6.72 12.59
CA GLY A 32 -10.56 8.18 12.63
C GLY A 32 -9.82 8.80 13.83
N LYS A 33 -9.40 8.01 14.83
CA LYS A 33 -8.69 8.49 16.04
C LYS A 33 -7.19 8.25 15.95
N LYS A 34 -6.36 9.19 16.45
CA LYS A 34 -4.91 9.02 16.49
C LYS A 34 -4.54 7.85 17.41
N ALA A 35 -3.87 6.85 16.86
CA ALA A 35 -3.50 5.63 17.57
C ALA A 35 -2.02 5.60 17.96
N GLY A 36 -1.15 6.20 17.15
CA GLY A 36 0.29 6.13 17.34
C GLY A 36 1.07 6.67 16.15
N TYR A 37 2.33 6.27 16.06
CA TYR A 37 3.18 6.52 14.91
C TYR A 37 4.06 5.33 14.56
N ILE A 38 4.51 5.35 13.32
CA ILE A 38 5.54 4.48 12.78
C ILE A 38 6.67 5.35 12.26
N SER A 39 7.91 4.92 12.41
CA SER A 39 9.06 5.60 11.81
C SER A 39 10.14 4.61 11.40
N ASP A 40 10.89 4.94 10.36
CA ASP A 40 12.14 4.23 10.09
C ASP A 40 13.06 4.35 11.32
N GLY A 41 13.76 3.26 11.65
CA GLY A 41 14.74 3.29 12.73
C GLY A 41 15.90 4.21 12.38
N ASP A 42 16.59 4.69 13.42
CA ASP A 42 17.84 5.43 13.24
C ASP A 42 18.80 4.62 12.34
N TRP A 43 19.51 5.29 11.44
CA TRP A 43 20.46 4.68 10.50
C TRP A 43 19.83 3.70 9.50
N GLY A 44 18.53 3.83 9.22
CA GLY A 44 17.80 2.89 8.36
C GLY A 44 17.59 1.53 9.01
N GLY A 45 17.62 1.48 10.36
CA GLY A 45 17.30 0.29 11.14
C GLY A 45 15.81 -0.10 11.07
N PRO A 46 15.40 -1.14 11.80
CA PRO A 46 14.03 -1.64 11.83
C PRO A 46 13.00 -0.55 12.13
N MET A 47 11.79 -0.69 11.60
CA MET A 47 10.73 0.28 11.81
C MET A 47 10.35 0.34 13.30
N VAL A 48 10.40 1.54 13.87
CA VAL A 48 9.95 1.83 15.22
C VAL A 48 8.43 2.02 15.20
N LEU A 49 7.73 1.31 16.09
CA LEU A 49 6.28 1.32 16.22
C LEU A 49 5.88 1.81 17.61
N GLU A 50 5.24 2.97 17.69
CA GLU A 50 4.84 3.56 18.97
C GLU A 50 3.33 3.80 19.03
N PHE A 51 2.65 2.89 19.73
CA PHE A 51 1.21 2.91 19.94
C PHE A 51 0.92 2.94 21.43
N SER A 52 0.47 4.09 21.93
CA SER A 52 0.22 4.28 23.36
C SER A 52 -1.13 3.73 23.81
N ASN A 53 -2.11 3.67 22.91
CA ASN A 53 -3.51 3.42 23.25
C ASN A 53 -4.15 2.28 22.44
N TYR A 54 -3.37 1.49 21.72
CA TYR A 54 -3.86 0.41 20.86
C TYR A 54 -2.98 -0.84 20.94
N ASP A 55 -3.63 -1.99 21.05
CA ASP A 55 -2.95 -3.29 21.01
C ASP A 55 -2.42 -3.58 19.59
N LEU A 56 -1.10 -3.78 19.49
CA LEU A 56 -0.42 -4.15 18.26
C LEU A 56 -0.99 -5.44 17.64
N THR A 57 -1.52 -6.36 18.46
CA THR A 57 -2.17 -7.59 17.99
C THR A 57 -3.43 -7.28 17.18
N VAL A 58 -4.23 -6.31 17.63
CA VAL A 58 -5.45 -5.87 16.93
C VAL A 58 -5.09 -5.14 15.64
N ILE A 59 -4.08 -4.28 15.69
CA ILE A 59 -3.54 -3.59 14.50
C ILE A 59 -3.09 -4.61 13.46
N LYS A 60 -2.27 -5.58 13.88
CA LYS A 60 -1.83 -6.70 13.05
C LYS A 60 -3.02 -7.40 12.42
N GLN A 61 -4.00 -7.84 13.21
CA GLN A 61 -5.17 -8.57 12.69
C GLN A 61 -5.94 -7.76 11.63
N ARG A 62 -6.17 -6.47 11.85
CA ARG A 62 -6.87 -5.60 10.90
C ARG A 62 -6.08 -5.38 9.61
N LEU A 63 -4.77 -5.12 9.70
CA LEU A 63 -3.90 -5.04 8.51
C LEU A 63 -3.81 -6.40 7.78
N PHE A 64 -3.79 -7.52 8.52
CA PHE A 64 -3.67 -8.88 7.97
C PHE A 64 -4.94 -9.38 7.29
N ALA A 65 -6.12 -8.97 7.71
CA ALA A 65 -7.36 -9.44 7.11
C ALA A 65 -7.43 -9.07 5.61
N TYR A 66 -6.72 -8.01 5.18
CA TYR A 66 -6.46 -7.72 3.76
C TYR A 66 -5.44 -8.67 3.11
N ALA A 67 -4.27 -8.87 3.73
CA ALA A 67 -3.22 -9.74 3.20
C ALA A 67 -3.72 -11.18 2.96
N LYS A 68 -4.59 -11.69 3.84
CA LYS A 68 -5.20 -13.02 3.70
C LYS A 68 -6.18 -13.12 2.53
N HIS A 69 -6.87 -12.03 2.18
CA HIS A 69 -7.79 -11.99 1.03
C HIS A 69 -7.03 -12.10 -0.30
N GLU A 70 -5.92 -11.38 -0.43
CA GLU A 70 -5.11 -11.35 -1.66
C GLU A 70 -4.11 -12.52 -1.78
N ASN A 71 -4.27 -13.59 -0.99
CA ASN A 71 -3.33 -14.73 -0.94
C ASN A 71 -1.86 -14.31 -0.70
N PHE A 72 -1.60 -13.26 0.10
CA PHE A 72 -0.24 -13.04 0.61
C PHE A 72 0.19 -14.27 1.41
N ILE A 73 1.44 -14.71 1.23
CA ILE A 73 1.96 -15.93 1.87
C ILE A 73 1.75 -15.83 3.39
N SER A 74 1.27 -16.89 4.03
CA SER A 74 1.09 -16.97 5.48
C SER A 74 2.36 -16.72 6.31
N SER A 75 3.55 -16.76 5.69
CA SER A 75 4.82 -16.38 6.33
C SER A 75 5.01 -14.86 6.38
N MET A 76 4.53 -14.14 5.36
CA MET A 76 4.45 -12.68 5.31
C MET A 76 3.42 -12.14 6.32
N SER A 77 2.47 -12.97 6.76
CA SER A 77 1.40 -12.59 7.66
C SER A 77 1.83 -12.43 9.15
N ARG A 78 3.12 -12.19 9.42
CA ARG A 78 3.64 -12.03 10.80
C ARG A 78 4.48 -10.78 10.99
N ASP A 79 4.88 -10.14 9.90
CA ASP A 79 5.69 -8.93 9.92
C ASP A 79 4.80 -7.69 9.82
N ILE A 80 4.67 -6.96 10.93
CA ILE A 80 3.88 -5.74 11.02
C ILE A 80 4.55 -4.56 10.31
N GLU A 81 5.88 -4.55 10.22
CA GLU A 81 6.61 -3.50 9.51
C GLU A 81 6.27 -3.56 8.03
N MET A 82 6.24 -4.78 7.48
CA MET A 82 5.85 -5.00 6.09
C MET A 82 4.38 -4.61 5.83
N LEU A 83 3.47 -4.88 6.75
CA LEU A 83 2.07 -4.44 6.62
C LEU A 83 1.94 -2.91 6.60
N PHE A 84 2.70 -2.21 7.43
CA PHE A 84 2.72 -0.75 7.43
C PHE A 84 3.41 -0.18 6.20
N ALA A 85 4.47 -0.82 5.73
CA ALA A 85 5.13 -0.44 4.50
C ALA A 85 4.15 -0.54 3.32
N LEU A 86 3.36 -1.61 3.24
CA LEU A 86 2.30 -1.77 2.26
C LEU A 86 1.26 -0.64 2.35
N LEU A 87 0.75 -0.33 3.54
CA LEU A 87 -0.19 0.78 3.73
C LEU A 87 0.41 2.13 3.28
N LEU A 88 1.70 2.38 3.55
CA LEU A 88 2.41 3.56 3.07
C LEU A 88 2.50 3.60 1.54
N GLY A 89 2.77 2.46 0.90
CA GLY A 89 2.72 2.31 -0.56
C GLY A 89 1.36 2.72 -1.13
N TYR A 90 0.27 2.23 -0.53
CA TYR A 90 -1.11 2.59 -0.89
C TYR A 90 -1.39 4.10 -0.75
N VAL A 91 -0.93 4.73 0.34
CA VAL A 91 -1.08 6.19 0.53
C VAL A 91 -0.34 6.97 -0.54
N ASN A 92 0.85 6.53 -0.95
CA ASN A 92 1.60 7.16 -2.02
C ASN A 92 0.90 7.00 -3.38
N LEU A 93 0.36 5.81 -3.67
CA LEU A 93 -0.43 5.56 -4.88
C LEU A 93 -1.70 6.41 -4.94
N GLU A 94 -2.43 6.56 -3.83
CA GLU A 94 -3.62 7.42 -3.78
C GLU A 94 -3.27 8.89 -4.10
N LYS A 95 -2.13 9.39 -3.60
CA LYS A 95 -1.63 10.73 -3.92
C LYS A 95 -1.32 10.88 -5.41
N VAL A 96 -0.66 9.89 -6.00
CA VAL A 96 -0.34 9.85 -7.44
C VAL A 96 -1.64 9.83 -8.25
N TYR A 97 -2.57 8.93 -7.92
CA TYR A 97 -3.89 8.82 -8.55
C TYR A 97 -4.65 10.15 -8.49
N LYS A 98 -4.76 10.79 -7.32
CA LYS A 98 -5.43 12.10 -7.15
C LYS A 98 -4.81 13.20 -8.00
N LYS A 99 -3.49 13.16 -8.22
CA LYS A 99 -2.79 14.16 -9.04
C LYS A 99 -3.12 13.97 -10.53
N ILE A 100 -3.17 12.73 -11.00
CA ILE A 100 -3.39 12.40 -12.41
C ILE A 100 -4.89 12.47 -12.78
N SER A 101 -5.77 11.95 -11.93
CA SER A 101 -7.23 11.92 -12.15
C SER A 101 -7.86 13.32 -12.32
N LYS A 102 -7.25 14.36 -11.76
CA LYS A 102 -7.64 15.76 -12.02
C LYS A 102 -7.56 16.15 -13.49
N LYS A 103 -6.68 15.51 -14.25
CA LYS A 103 -6.45 15.76 -15.68
C LYS A 103 -7.13 14.74 -16.58
N ASN A 104 -7.34 13.52 -16.08
CA ASN A 104 -7.96 12.43 -16.83
C ASN A 104 -9.00 11.70 -15.94
N LYS A 105 -10.28 11.87 -16.26
CA LYS A 105 -11.40 11.32 -15.47
C LYS A 105 -11.58 9.80 -15.65
N ASP A 106 -11.07 9.24 -16.73
CA ASP A 106 -11.22 7.81 -17.08
C ASP A 106 -9.92 7.02 -16.81
N LEU A 107 -9.11 7.53 -15.87
CA LEU A 107 -7.83 6.93 -15.49
C LEU A 107 -8.03 5.60 -14.76
N ILE A 108 -7.41 4.55 -15.30
CA ILE A 108 -7.16 3.30 -14.58
C ILE A 108 -5.67 3.24 -14.21
N LEU A 109 -5.40 3.08 -12.92
CA LEU A 109 -4.05 2.86 -12.39
C LEU A 109 -3.88 1.37 -12.06
N LEU A 110 -2.95 0.70 -12.73
CA LEU A 110 -2.57 -0.68 -12.44
C LEU A 110 -1.25 -0.70 -11.68
N VAL A 111 -1.23 -1.32 -10.50
CA VAL A 111 -0.02 -1.48 -9.69
C VAL A 111 0.42 -2.93 -9.78
N VAL A 112 1.67 -3.15 -10.16
CA VAL A 112 2.17 -4.47 -10.50
C VAL A 112 3.18 -4.93 -9.46
N GLY A 113 3.01 -6.18 -9.02
CA GLY A 113 4.02 -6.87 -8.23
C GLY A 113 4.34 -6.13 -6.93
N LEU A 114 3.33 -5.53 -6.29
CA LEU A 114 3.51 -4.83 -5.02
C LEU A 114 4.22 -5.80 -4.05
N ARG A 115 3.66 -7.00 -3.88
CA ARG A 115 4.24 -8.09 -3.09
C ARG A 115 5.65 -8.50 -3.52
N GLU A 116 5.89 -8.74 -4.80
CA GLU A 116 7.19 -9.19 -5.32
C GLU A 116 8.27 -8.12 -5.18
N ASN A 117 7.91 -6.84 -5.35
CA ASN A 117 8.79 -5.71 -5.13
C ASN A 117 9.19 -5.62 -3.65
N TYR A 118 8.27 -5.84 -2.71
CA TYR A 118 8.59 -5.94 -1.28
C TYR A 118 9.55 -7.08 -0.96
N LEU A 119 9.27 -8.30 -1.46
CA LEU A 119 10.12 -9.47 -1.22
C LEU A 119 11.55 -9.32 -1.77
N LYS A 120 11.75 -8.50 -2.81
CA LYS A 120 13.07 -8.19 -3.36
C LYS A 120 13.84 -7.13 -2.56
N GLY A 121 13.35 -6.75 -1.38
CA GLY A 121 13.95 -5.71 -0.55
C GLY A 121 13.53 -4.34 -1.03
N TRP A 122 12.22 -4.09 -1.07
CA TRP A 122 11.70 -2.76 -1.37
C TRP A 122 12.26 -1.75 -0.38
N SER A 123 13.08 -0.85 -0.90
CA SER A 123 13.25 0.47 -0.30
C SER A 123 12.26 1.40 -1.00
N MET A 124 11.75 2.42 -0.32
CA MET A 124 10.90 3.43 -0.96
C MET A 124 11.59 4.22 -2.09
N LYS A 125 12.87 3.96 -2.39
CA LYS A 125 13.56 4.43 -3.60
C LYS A 125 13.18 3.62 -4.85
N ASN A 126 12.69 2.39 -4.70
CA ASN A 126 12.18 1.59 -5.81
C ASN A 126 10.80 2.13 -6.18
N GLU A 127 10.76 2.92 -7.25
CA GLU A 127 9.53 3.48 -7.80
C GLU A 127 8.50 2.36 -7.99
N LEU A 128 7.31 2.54 -7.40
CA LEU A 128 6.18 1.66 -7.63
C LEU A 128 5.93 1.60 -9.14
N VAL A 129 6.03 0.40 -9.72
CA VAL A 129 5.72 0.19 -11.13
C VAL A 129 4.21 0.24 -11.29
N TYR A 130 3.72 1.35 -11.81
CA TYR A 130 2.32 1.52 -12.14
C TYR A 130 2.13 1.84 -13.63
N TRP A 131 1.03 1.33 -14.18
CA TRP A 131 0.63 1.59 -15.56
C TRP A 131 -0.64 2.43 -15.57
N GLN A 132 -0.68 3.42 -16.44
CA GLN A 132 -1.85 4.25 -16.69
C GLN A 132 -2.54 3.73 -17.95
N LEU A 133 -3.85 3.52 -17.87
CA LEU A 133 -4.67 3.21 -19.04
C LEU A 133 -5.72 4.30 -19.21
N GLU A 134 -5.89 4.75 -20.45
CA GLU A 134 -6.92 5.71 -20.86
C GLU A 134 -7.90 4.99 -21.79
N ASN A 135 -9.21 5.10 -21.55
CA ASN A 135 -10.29 4.61 -22.42
C ASN A 135 -10.13 3.15 -22.92
N TYR A 136 -10.13 2.19 -21.99
CA TYR A 136 -9.96 0.77 -22.31
C TYR A 136 -11.27 -0.02 -22.35
N ASP A 137 -11.44 -0.85 -23.38
CA ASP A 137 -12.42 -1.95 -23.41
C ASP A 137 -11.98 -3.05 -22.44
N GLN A 138 -12.89 -3.50 -21.55
CA GLN A 138 -12.67 -4.58 -20.58
C GLN A 138 -12.10 -5.86 -21.23
N LYS A 139 -12.44 -6.14 -22.49
CA LYS A 139 -11.93 -7.31 -23.22
C LYS A 139 -10.41 -7.23 -23.47
N ASN A 140 -9.87 -6.02 -23.63
CA ASN A 140 -8.45 -5.78 -23.85
C ASN A 140 -7.67 -5.62 -22.54
N LEU A 141 -8.33 -5.23 -21.46
CA LEU A 141 -7.74 -5.06 -20.13
C LEU A 141 -7.13 -6.37 -19.60
N ASN A 142 -7.86 -7.48 -19.69
CA ASN A 142 -7.37 -8.78 -19.20
C ASN A 142 -6.11 -9.25 -19.94
N ASN A 143 -6.07 -9.07 -21.26
CA ASN A 143 -4.90 -9.39 -22.06
C ASN A 143 -3.70 -8.51 -21.69
N PHE A 144 -3.94 -7.23 -21.44
CA PHE A 144 -2.91 -6.28 -21.02
C PHE A 144 -2.36 -6.61 -19.63
N ILE A 145 -3.22 -6.92 -18.65
CA ILE A 145 -2.82 -7.38 -17.31
C ILE A 145 -1.96 -8.63 -17.40
N ASN A 146 -2.38 -9.63 -18.20
CA ASN A 146 -1.61 -10.86 -18.39
C ASN A 146 -0.24 -10.61 -19.03
N LYS A 147 -0.16 -9.68 -20.00
CA LYS A 147 1.09 -9.28 -20.63
C LYS A 147 2.04 -8.64 -19.60
N ILE A 148 1.54 -7.74 -18.77
CA ILE A 148 2.35 -7.07 -17.73
C ILE A 148 2.82 -8.06 -16.66
N LYS A 149 1.93 -8.94 -16.16
CA LYS A 149 2.32 -9.98 -15.20
C LYS A 149 3.50 -10.81 -15.72
N LYS A 150 3.45 -11.16 -17.01
CA LYS A 150 4.52 -11.91 -17.68
C LYS A 150 5.80 -11.08 -17.85
N SER A 151 5.72 -9.79 -18.18
CA SER A 151 6.91 -8.94 -18.37
C SER A 151 7.63 -8.65 -17.05
N GLU A 152 6.89 -8.34 -15.99
CA GLU A 152 7.44 -8.02 -14.67
C GLU A 152 7.79 -9.28 -13.86
N GLY A 153 7.44 -10.46 -14.36
CA GLY A 153 7.61 -11.73 -13.63
C GLY A 153 6.84 -11.75 -12.30
N CYS A 154 5.66 -11.12 -12.27
CA CYS A 154 4.86 -10.94 -11.07
C CYS A 154 3.52 -11.67 -11.17
N SER A 155 3.03 -12.18 -10.04
CA SER A 155 1.76 -12.89 -9.95
C SER A 155 0.57 -11.96 -9.72
N GLU A 156 0.82 -10.76 -9.19
CA GLU A 156 -0.18 -9.82 -8.70
C GLU A 156 -0.24 -8.54 -9.55
N VAL A 157 -1.47 -8.09 -9.84
CA VAL A 157 -1.76 -6.75 -10.35
C VAL A 157 -3.01 -6.25 -9.62
N ILE A 158 -2.92 -5.06 -9.04
CA ILE A 158 -4.01 -4.39 -8.35
C ILE A 158 -4.48 -3.23 -9.23
N MET A 159 -5.80 -3.08 -9.37
CA MET A 159 -6.40 -2.07 -10.23
C MET A 159 -7.13 -1.02 -9.39
N PHE A 160 -6.87 0.26 -9.66
CA PHE A 160 -7.58 1.40 -9.09
C PHE A 160 -8.23 2.23 -10.20
N GLN A 161 -9.54 2.36 -10.15
CA GLN A 161 -10.37 3.10 -11.11
C GLN A 161 -11.03 4.32 -10.46
N LYS A 162 -11.28 4.27 -9.15
CA LYS A 162 -11.91 5.33 -8.35
C LYS A 162 -11.19 5.51 -7.02
N GLN A 163 -11.43 6.64 -6.35
CA GLN A 163 -10.74 6.96 -5.10
C GLN A 163 -11.10 5.96 -3.97
N GLU A 164 -12.30 5.41 -4.02
CA GLU A 164 -12.82 4.41 -3.08
C GLU A 164 -12.01 3.11 -3.13
N ASP A 165 -11.35 2.80 -4.25
CA ASP A 165 -10.54 1.58 -4.39
C ASP A 165 -9.29 1.58 -3.48
N PHE A 166 -8.90 2.75 -2.96
CA PHE A 166 -7.85 2.89 -1.95
C PHE A 166 -8.35 2.64 -0.51
N HIS A 167 -9.66 2.43 -0.33
CA HIS A 167 -10.27 2.07 0.93
C HIS A 167 -10.60 0.58 0.93
N ILE A 168 -9.77 -0.19 1.61
CA ILE A 168 -9.91 -1.63 1.71
C ILE A 168 -10.62 -1.97 3.00
N ASN A 169 -11.84 -2.49 2.91
CA ASN A 169 -12.56 -3.07 4.05
C ASN A 169 -12.88 -4.54 3.78
N THR A 170 -12.59 -5.42 4.73
CA THR A 170 -12.79 -6.86 4.57
C THR A 170 -14.25 -7.30 4.60
N HIS A 171 -15.17 -6.40 4.94
CA HIS A 171 -16.61 -6.64 4.86
C HIS A 171 -17.17 -6.46 3.43
N ASP A 172 -16.40 -5.88 2.50
CA ASP A 172 -16.84 -5.59 1.14
C ASP A 172 -16.47 -6.70 0.12
N PHE A 173 -15.75 -7.74 0.54
CA PHE A 173 -15.35 -8.85 -0.33
C PHE A 173 -16.41 -9.96 -0.36
N ILE A 174 -17.59 -9.63 -0.89
CA ILE A 174 -18.49 -10.65 -1.43
C ILE A 174 -17.87 -11.10 -2.76
N ARG A 175 -17.39 -12.35 -2.78
CA ARG A 175 -16.89 -13.03 -3.98
C ARG A 175 -17.88 -12.92 -5.15
N ILE A 176 -17.37 -12.55 -6.32
CA ILE A 176 -17.79 -13.15 -7.59
C ILE A 176 -16.89 -14.38 -7.81
#